data_AF-A0A168I0C0-F1
#
_entry.id   AF-A0A168I0C0-F1
#
_cell.length_a   1.000
_cell.length_b   1.000
_cell.length_c   1.000
_cell.angle_alpha   90.00
_cell.angle_beta   90.00
_cell.angle_gamma   90.00
#
_symmetry.space_group_name_H-M   'P 1'
#
loop_
_entity.id
_entity.type
_entity.pdbx_description
1 polymer ?
#
loop_
_entity_poly.entity_id
_entity_poly.type
_entity_poly.pdbx_seq_one_letter_code
_entity_poly.pdbx_strand_id
1 'polypeptide(L)'
;MSLPVYDTIAAPHSPPQEKKDHVPIQEMACDIIQQAIDLIHTLQDEQYTQTSKVMFGGTIGKHIRHVSDHFSLLYKQCQPIPSDWVVDYDIRARNNPSETNRSTAIHYLEQLLSTIKEHDHIPLEQPLTLLATIDAANDNKYRFASSFGRELFYSYPPLCFDQGNMHRAEHFDSSRFWNGSFNIAGSTKQ
;
A
#
# COMPACT_ATOMS: atom_id res chain seq x y z
N MET A 1 -1.84 -44.90 -59.84
CA MET A 1 -2.16 -45.48 -58.52
C MET A 1 -1.29 -44.78 -57.48
N SER A 2 -1.96 -44.22 -56.48
CA SER A 2 -1.56 -43.46 -55.28
C SER A 2 -0.09 -43.11 -55.01
N LEU A 3 0.16 -41.81 -54.81
CA LEU A 3 1.23 -41.31 -53.93
C LEU A 3 0.62 -41.05 -52.53
N PRO A 4 1.35 -41.35 -51.43
CA PRO A 4 0.80 -41.21 -50.09
C PRO A 4 0.76 -39.75 -49.64
N VAL A 5 -0.38 -39.36 -49.07
CA VAL A 5 -0.55 -38.12 -48.31
C VAL A 5 0.18 -38.31 -46.99
N TYR A 6 1.23 -37.52 -46.75
CA TYR A 6 1.81 -37.41 -45.41
C TYR A 6 0.95 -36.44 -44.61
N ASP A 7 0.33 -36.95 -43.54
CA ASP A 7 -0.33 -36.18 -42.51
C ASP A 7 0.68 -35.19 -41.90
N THR A 8 0.39 -33.90 -42.05
CA THR A 8 1.06 -32.85 -41.28
C THR A 8 0.68 -33.04 -39.82
N ILE A 9 1.61 -33.60 -39.04
CA ILE A 9 1.50 -33.66 -37.58
C ILE A 9 1.49 -32.21 -37.07
N ALA A 10 0.30 -31.69 -36.78
CA ALA A 10 0.14 -30.49 -35.99
C ALA A 10 0.54 -30.83 -34.54
N ALA A 11 1.57 -30.16 -34.04
CA ALA A 11 1.97 -30.23 -32.63
C ALA A 11 2.31 -28.83 -32.12
N PRO A 12 2.12 -28.62 -30.82
CA PRO A 12 0.92 -28.10 -30.22
C PRO A 12 0.94 -26.56 -30.25
N HIS A 13 -0.19 -25.94 -30.60
CA HIS A 13 -0.39 -24.55 -30.24
C HIS A 13 -0.34 -24.47 -28.72
N SER A 14 0.74 -23.92 -28.17
CA SER A 14 0.74 -23.47 -26.78
C SER A 14 -0.51 -22.62 -26.60
N PRO A 15 -1.32 -22.83 -25.54
CA PRO A 15 -2.45 -21.96 -25.28
C PRO A 15 -1.93 -20.51 -25.29
N PRO A 16 -2.68 -19.55 -25.86
CA PRO A 16 -2.31 -18.15 -25.80
C PRO A 16 -1.95 -17.85 -24.35
N GLN A 17 -0.70 -17.44 -24.11
CA GLN A 17 -0.32 -17.00 -22.78
C GLN A 17 -1.25 -15.84 -22.44
N GLU A 18 -2.14 -16.07 -21.48
CA GLU A 18 -3.05 -15.04 -20.97
C GLU A 18 -2.20 -13.83 -20.61
N LYS A 19 -2.45 -12.72 -21.31
CA LYS A 19 -2.00 -11.42 -20.84
C LYS A 19 -2.64 -11.21 -19.47
N LYS A 20 -1.81 -11.05 -18.44
CA LYS A 20 -2.23 -10.66 -17.09
C LYS A 20 -2.76 -9.21 -17.16
N ASP A 21 -3.98 -9.04 -17.65
CA ASP A 21 -4.68 -7.75 -17.74
C ASP A 21 -5.37 -7.40 -16.42
N HIS A 22 -4.64 -7.49 -15.32
CA HIS A 22 -5.06 -6.96 -14.03
C HIS A 22 -3.89 -6.19 -13.46
N VAL A 23 -4.06 -4.89 -13.23
CA VAL A 23 -3.17 -4.15 -12.33
C VAL A 23 -3.21 -4.91 -11.01
N PRO A 24 -2.17 -5.69 -10.66
CA PRO A 24 -2.14 -6.42 -9.41
C PRO A 24 -2.20 -5.35 -8.33
N ILE A 25 -3.09 -5.48 -7.37
CA ILE A 25 -3.20 -4.56 -6.23
C ILE A 25 -1.86 -4.30 -5.52
N GLN A 26 -0.88 -5.21 -5.70
CA GLN A 26 0.52 -5.05 -5.31
C GLN A 26 1.27 -3.94 -6.07
N GLU A 27 1.00 -3.74 -7.37
CA GLU A 27 1.55 -2.61 -8.15
C GLU A 27 0.99 -1.29 -7.62
N MET A 28 -0.32 -1.24 -7.32
CA MET A 28 -0.94 -0.08 -6.68
C MET A 28 -0.28 0.22 -5.32
N ALA A 29 -0.01 -0.81 -4.51
CA ALA A 29 0.72 -0.63 -3.25
C ALA A 29 2.13 -0.07 -3.47
N CYS A 30 2.88 -0.57 -4.47
CA CYS A 30 4.18 -0.03 -4.83
C CYS A 30 4.09 1.45 -5.24
N ASP A 31 3.12 1.80 -6.08
CA ASP A 31 2.93 3.17 -6.58
C ASP A 31 2.63 4.15 -5.44
N ILE A 32 1.81 3.76 -4.47
CA ILE A 32 1.49 4.59 -3.31
C ILE A 32 2.75 4.88 -2.48
N ILE A 33 3.55 3.85 -2.21
CA ILE A 33 4.78 4.01 -1.45
C ILE A 33 5.80 4.86 -2.23
N GLN A 34 5.91 4.65 -3.55
CA GLN A 34 6.79 5.46 -4.39
C GLN A 34 6.36 6.93 -4.41
N GLN A 35 5.07 7.22 -4.53
CA GLN A 35 4.56 8.59 -4.48
C GLN A 35 4.81 9.26 -3.12
N ALA A 36 4.71 8.49 -2.03
CA ALA A 36 5.07 8.99 -0.70
C ALA A 36 6.56 9.35 -0.62
N ILE A 37 7.45 8.51 -1.17
CA ILE A 37 8.89 8.79 -1.26
C ILE A 37 9.13 10.07 -2.08
N ASP A 38 8.54 10.15 -3.28
CA ASP A 38 8.70 11.28 -4.20
C ASP A 38 8.23 12.59 -3.56
N LEU A 39 7.06 12.57 -2.90
CA LEU A 39 6.55 13.72 -2.14
C LEU A 39 7.56 14.18 -1.10
N ILE A 40 8.05 13.27 -0.26
CA ILE A 40 8.96 13.61 0.83
C ILE A 40 10.29 14.18 0.30
N HIS A 41 10.75 13.74 -0.87
CA HIS A 41 11.92 14.32 -1.53
C HIS A 41 11.73 15.78 -1.94
N THR A 42 10.49 16.23 -2.21
CA THR A 42 10.21 17.65 -2.53
C THR A 42 10.21 18.58 -1.31
N LEU A 43 10.21 18.03 -0.10
CA LEU A 43 10.05 18.79 1.15
C LEU A 43 11.37 19.10 1.83
N GLN A 44 11.39 20.23 2.53
CA GLN A 44 12.37 20.52 3.57
C GLN A 44 11.94 19.89 4.92
N ASP A 45 12.89 19.71 5.83
CA ASP A 45 12.65 19.07 7.12
C ASP A 45 11.61 19.82 7.97
N GLU A 46 11.57 21.15 7.87
CA GLU A 46 10.59 21.99 8.56
C GLU A 46 9.17 21.80 8.00
N GLN A 47 9.05 21.58 6.68
CA GLN A 47 7.76 21.35 6.02
C GLN A 47 7.20 19.96 6.37
N TYR A 48 8.09 18.97 6.52
CA TYR A 48 7.72 17.60 6.89
C TYR A 48 7.05 17.52 8.27
N THR A 49 7.55 18.31 9.21
CA THR A 49 7.08 18.36 10.60
C THR A 49 6.04 19.45 10.86
N GLN A 50 5.73 20.27 9.86
CA GLN A 50 4.77 21.34 9.99
C GLN A 50 3.36 20.81 10.26
N THR A 51 2.71 21.36 11.29
CA THR A 51 1.30 21.08 11.57
C THR A 51 0.43 21.64 10.46
N SER A 52 -0.45 20.81 9.92
CA SER A 52 -1.43 21.20 8.92
C SER A 52 -2.37 22.27 9.47
N LYS A 53 -2.67 23.26 8.62
CA LYS A 53 -3.69 24.28 8.91
C LYS A 53 -5.12 23.78 8.65
N VAL A 54 -5.25 22.69 7.89
CA VAL A 54 -6.53 22.10 7.48
C VAL A 54 -6.87 20.90 8.38
N MET A 55 -5.87 20.08 8.72
CA MET A 55 -6.02 18.91 9.58
C MET A 55 -5.45 19.21 10.97
N PHE A 56 -6.34 19.47 11.94
CA PHE A 56 -5.95 19.80 13.31
C PHE A 56 -4.99 18.76 13.91
N GLY A 57 -3.75 19.16 14.19
CA GLY A 57 -2.75 18.32 14.86
C GLY A 57 -2.05 17.27 13.98
N GLY A 58 -2.38 17.20 12.69
CA GLY A 58 -1.71 16.32 11.72
C GLY A 58 -0.45 16.97 11.13
N THR A 59 0.59 16.18 10.88
CA THR A 59 1.78 16.58 10.12
C THR A 59 1.95 15.61 8.95
N ILE A 60 2.73 15.97 7.93
CA ILE A 60 3.05 15.05 6.82
C ILE A 60 3.68 13.78 7.40
N GLY A 61 4.64 13.92 8.33
CA GLY A 61 5.28 12.75 8.95
C GLY A 61 4.33 11.82 9.71
N LYS A 62 3.28 12.34 10.36
CA LYS A 62 2.25 11.49 10.99
C LYS A 62 1.44 10.70 9.95
N HIS A 63 1.12 11.30 8.81
CA HIS A 63 0.40 10.61 7.74
C HIS A 63 1.28 9.55 7.07
N ILE A 64 2.53 9.89 6.77
CA ILE A 64 3.50 8.95 6.21
C ILE A 64 3.65 7.74 7.13
N ARG A 65 3.85 7.98 8.43
CA ARG A 65 3.90 6.91 9.42
C ARG A 65 2.62 6.07 9.41
N HIS A 66 1.44 6.69 9.37
CA HIS A 66 0.18 5.96 9.39
C HIS A 66 0.06 5.00 8.20
N VAL A 67 0.36 5.47 6.99
CA VAL A 67 0.34 4.64 5.78
C VAL A 67 1.41 3.55 5.85
N SER A 68 2.65 3.91 6.18
CA SER A 68 3.76 2.95 6.24
C SER A 68 3.57 1.87 7.31
N ASP A 69 3.01 2.21 8.48
CA ASP A 69 2.75 1.27 9.57
C ASP A 69 1.74 0.19 9.13
N HIS A 70 0.69 0.56 8.38
CA HIS A 70 -0.31 -0.40 7.89
C HIS A 70 0.30 -1.46 6.97
N PHE A 71 1.00 -1.03 5.91
CA PHE A 71 1.70 -1.97 5.04
C PHE A 71 2.76 -2.77 5.80
N SER A 72 3.57 -2.11 6.64
CA SER A 72 4.62 -2.80 7.39
C SER A 72 4.06 -3.91 8.28
N LEU A 73 2.94 -3.67 8.96
CA LEU A 73 2.31 -4.66 9.83
C LEU A 73 1.72 -5.84 9.03
N LEU A 74 1.16 -5.58 7.85
CA LEU A 74 0.70 -6.63 6.95
C LEU A 74 1.87 -7.50 6.46
N TYR A 75 2.96 -6.87 6.02
CA TYR A 75 4.11 -7.56 5.41
C TYR A 75 5.08 -8.19 6.44
N LYS A 76 5.08 -7.73 7.70
CA LYS A 76 5.96 -8.23 8.77
C LYS A 76 5.83 -9.74 9.01
N GLN A 77 4.66 -10.30 8.74
CA GLN A 77 4.34 -11.70 9.04
C GLN A 77 4.34 -12.60 7.81
N CYS A 78 4.78 -12.10 6.64
CA CYS A 78 4.75 -12.85 5.40
C CYS A 78 5.89 -13.86 5.23
N GLN A 79 6.91 -13.88 6.10
CA GLN A 79 8.14 -14.65 5.90
C GLN A 79 8.50 -15.55 7.10
N PRO A 80 8.36 -16.88 6.96
CA PRO A 80 7.56 -17.57 5.94
C PRO A 80 6.07 -17.25 6.12
N ILE A 81 5.24 -17.40 5.07
CA ILE A 81 3.77 -17.26 5.20
C ILE A 81 3.31 -18.32 6.22
N PRO A 82 2.85 -17.91 7.41
CA PRO A 82 2.49 -18.86 8.45
C PRO A 82 1.15 -19.52 8.09
N SER A 83 0.98 -20.77 8.52
CA SER A 83 -0.30 -21.47 8.42
C SER A 83 -1.42 -20.76 9.19
N ASP A 84 -1.04 -20.00 10.22
CA ASP A 84 -1.90 -19.16 11.06
C ASP A 84 -1.50 -17.68 10.91
N TRP A 85 -1.63 -17.13 9.70
CA TRP A 85 -1.36 -15.70 9.49
C TRP A 85 -2.32 -14.84 10.29
N VAL A 86 -1.80 -14.11 11.28
CA VAL A 86 -2.60 -13.25 12.18
C VAL A 86 -2.09 -11.81 12.19
N VAL A 87 -2.78 -10.92 11.50
CA VAL A 87 -2.45 -9.48 11.45
C VAL A 87 -3.12 -8.74 12.60
N ASP A 88 -2.37 -7.89 13.31
CA ASP A 88 -2.89 -6.95 14.33
C ASP A 88 -2.36 -5.55 13.98
N TYR A 89 -3.26 -4.59 13.69
CA TYR A 89 -2.88 -3.22 13.35
C TYR A 89 -2.73 -2.28 14.56
N ASP A 90 -3.10 -2.75 15.76
CA ASP A 90 -3.03 -1.97 16.99
C ASP A 90 -1.63 -2.05 17.62
N ILE A 91 -0.80 -3.03 17.22
CA ILE A 91 0.60 -3.17 17.65
C ILE A 91 1.53 -2.16 16.96
N ARG A 92 1.25 -0.87 17.13
CA ARG A 92 2.05 0.22 16.56
C ARG A 92 3.18 0.63 17.51
N ALA A 93 4.38 0.83 16.96
CA ALA A 93 5.50 1.36 17.72
C ALA A 93 5.20 2.81 18.16
N ARG A 94 5.23 3.12 19.46
CA ARG A 94 5.11 4.51 19.92
C ARG A 94 6.41 5.27 19.65
N ASN A 95 6.32 6.58 19.40
CA ASN A 95 7.47 7.46 19.14
C ASN A 95 8.33 7.01 17.95
N ASN A 96 7.69 6.69 16.81
CA ASN A 96 8.43 6.31 15.60
C ASN A 96 9.25 7.52 15.10
N PRO A 97 10.59 7.42 14.98
CA PRO A 97 11.43 8.51 14.48
C PRO A 97 11.05 8.98 13.07
N SER A 98 10.34 8.16 12.29
CA SER A 98 9.82 8.55 10.97
C SER A 98 8.83 9.70 11.02
N GLU A 99 8.17 9.99 12.16
CA GLU A 99 7.24 11.12 12.25
C GLU A 99 7.93 12.47 12.19
N THR A 100 9.20 12.53 12.61
CA THR A 100 9.94 13.79 12.81
C THR A 100 11.22 13.86 12.02
N ASN A 101 11.77 12.71 11.58
CA ASN A 101 12.97 12.65 10.75
C ASN A 101 12.61 12.21 9.33
N ARG A 102 12.76 13.16 8.40
CA ARG A 102 12.46 12.98 6.98
C ARG A 102 13.31 11.88 6.33
N SER A 103 14.61 11.87 6.59
CA SER A 103 15.54 10.87 6.04
C SER A 103 15.23 9.46 6.55
N THR A 104 14.89 9.33 7.84
CA THR A 104 14.44 8.05 8.42
C THR A 104 13.15 7.58 7.75
N ALA A 105 12.20 8.48 7.47
CA ALA A 105 10.96 8.13 6.80
C ALA A 105 11.19 7.62 5.37
N ILE A 106 12.05 8.29 4.59
CA ILE A 106 12.45 7.84 3.24
C ILE A 106 13.04 6.42 3.33
N HIS A 107 14.01 6.20 4.22
CA HIS A 107 14.65 4.89 4.35
C HIS A 107 13.65 3.77 4.68
N TYR A 108 12.71 4.02 5.59
CA TYR A 108 11.67 3.04 5.90
C TYR A 108 10.72 2.76 4.74
N LEU A 109 10.35 3.79 3.97
CA LEU A 109 9.50 3.61 2.80
C LEU A 109 10.23 2.83 1.70
N GLU A 110 11.52 3.08 1.49
CA GLU A 110 12.34 2.32 0.52
C GLU A 110 12.44 0.83 0.92
N GLN A 111 12.66 0.54 2.21
CA GLN A 111 12.66 -0.83 2.73
C GLN A 111 11.30 -1.50 2.55
N LEU A 112 10.23 -0.78 2.85
CA LEU A 112 8.86 -1.26 2.66
C LEU A 112 8.56 -1.54 1.18
N LEU A 113 8.99 -0.65 0.28
CA LEU A 113 8.84 -0.84 -1.16
C LEU A 113 9.57 -2.09 -1.65
N SER A 114 10.80 -2.33 -1.19
CA SER A 114 11.53 -3.58 -1.49
C SER A 114 10.75 -4.79 -0.98
N THR A 115 10.23 -4.70 0.25
CA THR A 115 9.46 -5.78 0.86
C THR A 115 8.22 -6.10 0.03
N ILE A 116 7.44 -5.10 -0.39
CA ILE A 116 6.26 -5.31 -1.23
C ILE A 116 6.63 -6.02 -2.54
N LYS A 117 7.71 -5.57 -3.21
CA LYS A 117 8.18 -6.16 -4.47
C LYS A 117 8.65 -7.61 -4.32
N GLU A 118 9.34 -7.93 -3.23
CA GLU A 118 9.81 -9.29 -2.94
C GLU A 118 8.65 -10.27 -2.66
N HIS A 119 7.46 -9.75 -2.33
CA HIS A 119 6.28 -10.51 -1.94
C HIS A 119 5.12 -10.39 -2.94
N ASP A 120 5.42 -10.04 -4.19
CA ASP A 120 4.44 -9.96 -5.27
C ASP A 120 3.74 -11.30 -5.58
N HIS A 121 4.38 -12.41 -5.19
CA HIS A 121 3.92 -13.77 -5.37
C HIS A 121 2.85 -14.24 -4.37
N ILE A 122 2.55 -13.47 -3.31
CA ILE A 122 1.52 -13.86 -2.34
C ILE A 122 0.13 -13.83 -3.01
N PRO A 123 -0.64 -14.94 -2.98
CA PRO A 123 -1.99 -14.97 -3.53
C PRO A 123 -2.92 -14.01 -2.79
N LEU A 124 -3.77 -13.26 -3.51
CA LEU A 124 -4.73 -12.35 -2.90
C LEU A 124 -5.75 -13.06 -2.00
N GLU A 125 -6.11 -14.29 -2.33
CA GLU A 125 -7.02 -15.13 -1.56
C GLU A 125 -6.35 -15.82 -0.36
N GLN A 126 -5.04 -15.59 -0.13
CA GLN A 126 -4.32 -16.18 0.98
C GLN A 126 -5.04 -15.84 2.31
N PRO A 127 -5.59 -16.82 3.03
CA PRO A 127 -6.36 -16.56 4.24
C PRO A 127 -5.48 -16.01 5.35
N LEU A 128 -6.04 -15.08 6.12
CA LEU A 128 -5.44 -14.58 7.36
C LEU A 128 -6.52 -14.24 8.40
N THR A 129 -6.13 -14.11 9.65
CA THR A 129 -6.97 -13.62 10.75
C THR A 129 -6.59 -12.19 11.10
N LEU A 130 -7.55 -11.28 11.07
CA LEU A 130 -7.37 -9.94 11.61
C LEU A 130 -7.73 -9.92 13.10
N LEU A 131 -6.83 -9.40 13.93
CA LEU A 131 -7.10 -9.02 15.31
C LEU A 131 -7.38 -7.52 15.38
N ALA A 132 -8.49 -7.16 16.04
CA ALA A 132 -8.83 -5.77 16.29
C ALA A 132 -9.38 -5.57 17.70
N THR A 133 -8.97 -4.49 18.34
CA THR A 133 -9.62 -3.98 19.56
C THR A 133 -10.86 -3.16 19.16
N ILE A 134 -12.04 -3.57 19.62
CA ILE A 134 -13.31 -2.85 19.36
C ILE A 134 -13.63 -1.88 20.50
N ASP A 135 -13.35 -2.29 21.73
CA ASP A 135 -13.62 -1.49 22.93
C ASP A 135 -12.29 -1.01 23.52
N ALA A 136 -12.03 0.29 23.50
CA ALA A 136 -10.80 0.84 24.07
C ALA A 136 -10.73 0.68 25.60
N ALA A 137 -11.86 0.44 26.28
CA ALA A 137 -11.91 0.17 27.71
C ALA A 137 -11.59 -1.29 28.05
N ASN A 138 -11.49 -2.16 27.05
CA ASN A 138 -11.25 -3.59 27.24
C ASN A 138 -10.17 -4.09 26.28
N ASP A 139 -9.13 -4.75 26.81
CA ASP A 139 -8.02 -5.26 26.00
C ASP A 139 -8.38 -6.52 25.18
N ASN A 140 -9.65 -6.90 25.15
CA ASN A 140 -10.15 -8.02 24.36
C ASN A 140 -9.99 -7.77 22.85
N LYS A 141 -9.22 -8.66 22.22
CA LYS A 141 -9.05 -8.72 20.77
C LYS A 141 -10.09 -9.61 20.11
N TYR A 142 -10.78 -9.08 19.11
CA TYR A 142 -11.71 -9.83 18.29
C TYR A 142 -11.00 -10.39 17.06
N ARG A 143 -11.37 -11.63 16.69
CA ARG A 143 -10.82 -12.34 15.53
C ARG A 143 -11.77 -12.25 14.35
N PHE A 144 -11.28 -11.79 13.21
CA PHE A 144 -12.03 -11.72 11.96
C PHE A 144 -11.33 -12.51 10.87
N ALA A 145 -12.07 -13.32 10.13
CA ALA A 145 -11.56 -13.98 8.94
C ALA A 145 -11.29 -12.95 7.83
N SER A 146 -10.13 -13.06 7.18
CA SER A 146 -9.68 -12.18 6.11
C SER A 146 -8.88 -12.89 5.03
N SER A 147 -8.51 -12.14 4.00
CA SER A 147 -7.53 -12.51 2.98
C SER A 147 -6.46 -11.43 2.84
N PHE A 148 -5.28 -11.82 2.39
CA PHE A 148 -4.16 -10.91 2.14
C PHE A 148 -4.56 -9.76 1.22
N GLY A 149 -5.25 -10.05 0.10
CA GLY A 149 -5.68 -9.05 -0.86
C GLY A 149 -6.66 -8.04 -0.25
N ARG A 150 -7.56 -8.50 0.62
CA ARG A 150 -8.49 -7.61 1.32
C ARG A 150 -7.74 -6.66 2.26
N GLU A 151 -6.83 -7.20 3.06
CA GLU A 151 -6.02 -6.37 3.97
C GLU A 151 -5.06 -5.43 3.23
N LEU A 152 -4.51 -5.87 2.11
CA LEU A 152 -3.69 -5.03 1.24
C LEU A 152 -4.50 -3.87 0.65
N PHE A 153 -5.75 -4.12 0.25
CA PHE A 153 -6.69 -3.09 -0.19
C PHE A 153 -6.99 -2.06 0.91
N TYR A 154 -7.18 -2.50 2.15
CA TYR A 154 -7.42 -1.60 3.28
C TYR A 154 -6.17 -0.92 3.83
N SER A 155 -4.98 -1.45 3.53
CA SER A 155 -3.70 -0.79 3.85
C SER A 155 -3.51 0.50 3.07
N TYR A 156 -4.18 0.63 1.92
CA TYR A 156 -4.47 1.91 1.29
C TYR A 156 -5.67 2.54 2.00
N PRO A 157 -5.51 3.63 2.77
CA PRO A 157 -6.64 4.20 3.48
C PRO A 157 -7.53 5.03 2.53
N PRO A 158 -8.81 4.67 2.37
CA PRO A 158 -9.86 5.64 2.12
C PRO A 158 -10.10 6.57 3.34
N LEU A 159 -9.39 6.39 4.47
CA LEU A 159 -9.54 7.23 5.65
C LEU A 159 -8.87 8.62 5.53
N CYS A 160 -8.12 8.88 4.44
CA CYS A 160 -7.80 10.25 4.02
C CYS A 160 -8.90 10.88 3.14
N PHE A 161 -10.01 10.18 2.85
CA PHE A 161 -11.22 10.80 2.32
C PHE A 161 -11.92 11.56 3.45
N ASP A 162 -11.80 12.87 3.40
CA ASP A 162 -12.95 13.74 3.67
C ASP A 162 -14.16 13.16 2.91
N GLN A 163 -15.29 12.94 3.58
CA GLN A 163 -16.46 12.20 3.09
C GLN A 163 -17.25 12.92 1.96
N GLY A 164 -16.56 13.58 1.02
CA GLY A 164 -17.15 14.52 0.07
C GLY A 164 -17.24 14.08 -1.39
N ASN A 165 -16.51 13.06 -1.86
CA ASN A 165 -16.45 12.79 -3.32
C ASN A 165 -16.26 11.31 -3.69
N MET A 166 -17.32 10.51 -3.55
CA MET A 166 -17.37 9.10 -3.99
C MET A 166 -17.80 8.93 -5.47
N HIS A 167 -17.58 9.92 -6.34
CA HIS A 167 -18.17 9.92 -7.70
C HIS A 167 -17.18 9.81 -8.88
N ARG A 168 -15.88 9.63 -8.67
CA ARG A 168 -14.94 9.52 -9.81
C ARG A 168 -13.78 8.55 -9.52
N ALA A 169 -14.02 7.27 -9.76
CA ALA A 169 -12.96 6.24 -9.78
C ALA A 169 -12.24 6.14 -11.14
N GLU A 170 -12.74 6.79 -12.20
CA GLU A 170 -12.26 6.53 -13.57
C GLU A 170 -11.06 7.39 -14.00
N HIS A 171 -10.69 8.42 -13.24
CA HIS A 171 -9.50 9.25 -13.50
C HIS A 171 -8.79 9.58 -12.18
N PHE A 172 -8.08 8.59 -11.65
CA PHE A 172 -7.26 8.75 -10.45
C PHE A 172 -5.89 9.34 -10.83
N ASP A 173 -5.71 10.64 -10.57
CA ASP A 173 -4.42 11.34 -10.70
C ASP A 173 -3.84 11.59 -9.30
N SER A 174 -2.99 10.67 -8.87
CA SER A 174 -2.42 10.62 -7.52
C SER A 174 -1.58 11.86 -7.13
N SER A 175 -1.04 12.59 -8.12
CA SER A 175 -0.22 13.79 -7.91
C SER A 175 -1.00 14.97 -7.31
N ARG A 176 -2.32 15.02 -7.52
CA ARG A 176 -3.20 16.10 -7.03
C ARG A 176 -3.64 15.92 -5.57
N PHE A 177 -3.57 14.70 -5.05
CA PHE A 177 -4.13 14.36 -3.74
C PHE A 177 -3.33 14.95 -2.58
N TRP A 178 -1.99 14.89 -2.62
CA TRP A 178 -1.13 15.41 -1.55
C TRP A 178 -1.06 16.94 -1.53
N ASN A 179 -1.08 17.58 -2.71
CA ASN A 179 -1.07 19.03 -2.81
C ASN A 179 -2.34 19.67 -2.20
N GLY A 180 -3.50 19.02 -2.37
CA GLY A 180 -4.78 19.51 -1.83
C GLY A 180 -4.92 19.41 -0.32
N SER A 181 -4.45 18.31 0.30
CA SER A 181 -4.64 18.05 1.74
C SER A 181 -3.64 18.78 2.64
N PHE A 182 -2.47 19.17 2.12
CA PHE A 182 -1.41 19.82 2.91
C PHE A 182 -1.08 21.25 2.49
N ASN A 183 -1.70 21.79 1.43
CA ASN A 183 -1.40 23.13 0.91
C ASN A 183 0.11 23.35 0.77
N ILE A 184 0.77 22.43 0.06
CA ILE A 184 2.19 22.56 -0.29
C ILE A 184 2.24 23.63 -1.38
N ALA A 185 2.26 24.89 -0.96
CA ALA A 185 2.39 26.01 -1.87
C ALA A 185 3.68 25.80 -2.66
N GLY A 186 3.54 25.62 -3.98
CA GLY A 186 4.66 25.58 -4.89
C GLY A 186 5.51 26.83 -4.64
N SER A 187 6.77 26.60 -4.27
CA SER A 187 7.78 27.64 -4.37
C SER A 187 7.89 27.98 -5.85
N THR A 188 7.14 28.98 -6.29
CA THR A 188 7.46 29.74 -7.50
C THR A 188 8.85 30.29 -7.28
N LYS A 189 9.86 29.59 -7.80
CA LYS A 189 11.14 30.22 -8.11
C LYS A 189 10.88 31.22 -9.25
N GLN A 190 11.42 32.41 -9.03
CA GLN A 190 11.36 33.59 -9.90
C GLN A 190 11.73 33.29 -11.35
#